data_AF-A0A2D2AZI5-F1
#
_entry.id   AF-A0A2D2AZI5-F1
#
_cell.length_a   1.000
_cell.length_b   1.000
_cell.length_c   1.000
_cell.angle_alpha   90.00
_cell.angle_beta   90.00
_cell.angle_gamma   90.00
#
_symmetry.space_group_name_H-M   'P 1'
#
loop_
_entity.id
_entity.type
_entity.pdbx_description
1 polymer ?
#
loop_
_entity_poly.entity_id
_entity_poly.type
_entity_poly.pdbx_seq_one_letter_code
_entity_poly.pdbx_strand_id
1 'polypeptide(L)'
;MEARLNAPLPLDVMTFLLKRLEPWRPGTPGRYAAIYARRADVEGGASATAYLDGRPIPVRFLSAERQREQLKLLGAVAGGTTILVFLLVISTASVLSTRSEATLRLEQLEQTTQRRLVEVRRREALAAQVQALEAADLEPLRASAVLSDLDWAAGALAPEVSLEAVYREGALLAVEVRGDQTPFAAADRTVQRSDAQVRRGVWLWGVTASPPPAEIQP
;
A
#
# COMPACT_ATOMS: atom_id res chain seq x y z
N MET A 1 11.35 -0.10 87.86
CA MET A 1 12.60 0.36 87.20
C MET A 1 12.23 0.73 85.78
N GLU A 2 11.78 1.97 85.56
CA GLU A 2 11.32 2.46 84.25
C GLU A 2 12.51 3.01 83.47
N ALA A 3 12.95 2.27 82.45
CA ALA A 3 13.99 2.72 81.54
C ALA A 3 13.36 3.66 80.49
N ARG A 4 13.61 4.97 80.65
CA ARG A 4 13.34 5.99 79.62
C ARG A 4 14.29 5.76 78.43
N LEU A 5 13.76 5.23 77.33
CA LEU A 5 14.48 5.01 76.07
C LEU A 5 14.01 6.03 75.01
N ASN A 6 14.51 7.26 75.12
CA ASN A 6 14.26 8.35 74.15
C ASN A 6 15.55 8.75 73.39
N ALA A 7 16.41 7.79 73.05
CA ALA A 7 17.50 8.02 72.10
C ALA A 7 17.06 7.48 70.72
N PRO A 8 17.13 8.26 69.62
CA PRO A 8 16.89 7.74 68.29
C PRO A 8 17.95 6.65 68.01
N LEU A 9 17.51 5.40 67.93
CA LEU A 9 18.38 4.28 67.59
C LEU A 9 18.93 4.50 66.18
N PRO A 10 20.24 4.33 65.96
CA PRO A 10 20.85 4.59 64.66
C PRO A 10 20.30 3.59 63.61
N LEU A 11 20.00 4.11 62.42
CA LEU A 11 19.24 3.42 61.37
C LEU A 11 19.93 2.14 60.87
N ASP A 12 21.25 2.05 61.01
CA ASP A 12 22.08 0.91 60.68
C ASP A 12 21.86 -0.29 61.61
N VAL A 13 21.29 -0.11 62.81
CA VAL A 13 20.97 -1.20 63.75
C VAL A 13 19.50 -1.63 63.65
N MET A 14 18.68 -0.87 62.93
CA MET A 14 17.26 -1.15 62.71
C MET A 14 17.03 -1.88 61.39
N THR A 15 15.95 -2.65 61.34
CA THR A 15 15.32 -3.11 60.09
C THR A 15 13.85 -2.73 60.14
N PHE A 16 13.27 -2.48 58.97
CA PHE A 16 11.87 -2.13 58.86
C PHE A 16 11.15 -3.06 57.89
N LEU A 17 9.89 -3.36 58.21
CA LEU A 17 8.97 -4.06 57.34
C LEU A 17 7.77 -3.16 57.08
N LEU A 18 7.47 -2.93 55.81
CA LEU A 18 6.24 -2.26 55.40
C LEU A 18 5.19 -3.33 55.08
N LYS A 19 4.09 -3.35 55.83
CA LYS A 19 3.00 -4.29 55.62
C LYS A 19 1.73 -3.56 55.20
N ARG A 20 1.14 -3.97 54.08
CA ARG A 20 -0.20 -3.51 53.68
C ARG A 20 -1.23 -4.16 54.60
N LEU A 21 -2.14 -3.35 55.14
CA LEU A 21 -3.16 -3.77 56.10
C LEU A 21 -4.40 -4.38 55.43
N GLU A 22 -4.60 -4.07 54.15
CA GLU A 22 -5.79 -4.44 53.38
C GLU A 22 -5.40 -5.13 52.07
N PRO A 23 -6.27 -5.99 51.50
CA PRO A 23 -6.05 -6.58 50.20
C PRO A 23 -5.74 -5.55 49.11
N TRP A 24 -4.95 -5.95 48.10
CA TRP A 24 -4.73 -5.11 46.94
C TRP A 24 -6.03 -4.96 46.15
N ARG A 25 -6.37 -3.73 45.79
CA ARG A 25 -7.54 -3.38 44.99
C ARG A 25 -7.15 -2.31 43.97
N PRO A 26 -7.50 -2.47 42.67
CA PRO A 26 -7.21 -1.46 41.65
C PRO A 26 -7.79 -0.09 42.02
N GLY A 27 -7.04 0.98 41.78
CA GLY A 27 -7.53 2.36 41.92
C GLY A 27 -7.81 2.84 43.35
N THR A 28 -7.45 2.09 44.39
CA THR A 28 -7.68 2.48 45.79
C THR A 28 -6.37 2.67 46.56
N PRO A 29 -6.25 3.76 47.36
CA PRO A 29 -5.09 3.95 48.22
C PRO A 29 -5.05 2.85 49.29
N GLY A 30 -3.88 2.24 49.50
CA GLY A 30 -3.69 1.21 50.52
C GLY A 30 -3.30 1.82 51.86
N ARG A 31 -3.79 1.24 52.96
CA ARG A 31 -3.26 1.51 54.32
C ARG A 31 -2.07 0.60 54.59
N TYR A 32 -1.01 1.17 55.16
CA TYR A 32 0.23 0.47 55.46
C TYR A 32 0.65 0.70 56.91
N ALA A 33 1.27 -0.32 57.50
CA ALA A 33 1.97 -0.22 58.78
C ALA A 33 3.47 -0.38 58.55
N ALA A 34 4.25 0.56 59.08
CA ALA A 34 5.71 0.45 59.17
C ALA A 34 6.07 -0.15 60.53
N ILE A 35 6.80 -1.26 60.51
CA ILE A 35 7.15 -2.02 61.71
C ILE A 35 8.66 -2.05 61.81
N TYR A 36 9.19 -1.55 62.92
CA TYR A 36 10.62 -1.45 63.17
C TYR A 36 11.05 -2.50 64.19
N ALA A 37 12.17 -3.15 63.93
CA ALA A 37 12.80 -4.08 64.85
C ALA A 37 14.33 -3.90 64.82
N ARG A 38 15.00 -4.20 65.94
CA ARG A 38 16.47 -4.24 65.94
C ARG A 38 16.93 -5.44 65.12
N ARG A 39 17.95 -5.25 64.28
CA ARG A 39 18.46 -6.28 63.37
C ARG A 39 18.92 -7.55 64.11
N ALA A 40 19.57 -7.38 65.26
CA ALA A 40 20.02 -8.49 66.11
C ALA A 40 18.85 -9.37 66.61
N ASP A 41 17.66 -8.79 66.82
CA ASP A 41 16.49 -9.52 67.33
C ASP A 41 15.80 -10.34 66.23
N VAL A 42 16.18 -10.17 64.96
CA VAL A 42 15.48 -10.76 63.80
C VAL A 42 16.40 -11.46 62.79
N GLU A 43 17.69 -11.56 63.08
CA GLU A 43 18.73 -12.07 62.16
C GLU A 43 18.48 -13.54 61.72
N GLY A 44 17.94 -14.38 62.61
CA GLY A 44 17.51 -15.76 62.33
C GLY A 44 16.10 -15.89 61.74
N GLY A 45 15.42 -14.78 61.50
CA GLY A 45 14.00 -14.71 61.20
C GLY A 45 13.15 -14.71 62.47
N ALA A 46 12.19 -13.79 62.52
CA ALA A 46 11.31 -13.62 63.67
C ALA A 46 9.85 -13.57 63.22
N SER A 47 8.96 -14.17 64.01
CA SER A 47 7.52 -14.08 63.82
C SER A 47 6.90 -13.50 65.09
N ALA A 48 6.14 -12.43 64.95
CA ALA A 48 5.46 -11.75 66.04
C ALA A 48 4.03 -11.38 65.61
N THR A 49 3.17 -11.09 66.59
CA THR A 49 1.86 -10.51 66.33
C THR A 49 1.87 -9.08 66.84
N ALA A 50 1.69 -8.11 65.95
CA ALA A 50 1.54 -6.71 66.31
C ALA A 50 0.06 -6.35 66.38
N TYR A 51 -0.36 -5.57 67.39
CA TYR A 51 -1.72 -5.07 67.47
C TYR A 51 -1.77 -3.64 66.92
N LEU A 52 -2.63 -3.41 65.93
CA LEU A 52 -2.79 -2.11 65.27
C LEU A 52 -4.28 -1.82 65.17
N ASP A 53 -4.71 -0.68 65.71
CA ASP A 53 -6.13 -0.33 65.87
C ASP A 53 -6.96 -1.45 66.53
N GLY A 54 -6.39 -2.14 67.52
CA GLY A 54 -7.02 -3.26 68.23
C GLY A 54 -7.10 -4.58 67.46
N ARG A 55 -6.54 -4.65 66.24
CA ARG A 55 -6.52 -5.87 65.41
C ARG A 55 -5.16 -6.56 65.46
N PRO A 56 -5.10 -7.89 65.65
CA PRO A 56 -3.84 -8.64 65.57
C PRO A 56 -3.39 -8.75 64.11
N ILE A 57 -2.14 -8.40 63.86
CA ILE A 57 -1.49 -8.46 62.55
C ILE A 57 -0.26 -9.36 62.68
N PRO A 58 -0.20 -10.49 61.94
CA PRO A 58 1.00 -11.31 61.94
C PRO A 58 2.14 -10.58 61.21
N VAL A 59 3.30 -10.50 61.83
CA VAL A 59 4.50 -9.86 61.31
C VAL A 59 5.59 -10.90 61.24
N ARG A 60 6.22 -11.05 60.06
CA ARG A 60 7.32 -11.99 59.87
C ARG A 60 8.50 -11.27 59.26
N PHE A 61 9.59 -11.22 60.00
CA PHE A 61 10.90 -10.86 59.47
C PHE A 61 11.55 -12.13 58.96
N LEU A 62 11.91 -12.15 57.68
CA LEU A 62 12.62 -13.26 57.06
C LEU A 62 14.11 -13.15 57.38
N SER A 63 14.79 -14.30 57.54
CA SER A 63 16.25 -14.33 57.61
C SER A 63 16.85 -13.84 56.29
N ALA A 64 18.07 -13.30 56.34
CA ALA A 64 18.76 -12.77 55.17
C ALA A 64 18.92 -13.82 54.04
N GLU A 65 19.13 -15.08 54.39
CA GLU A 65 19.24 -16.20 53.44
C GLU A 65 17.92 -16.43 52.70
N ARG A 66 16.79 -16.52 53.42
CA ARG A 66 15.47 -16.70 52.80
C ARG A 66 15.07 -15.50 51.95
N GLN A 67 15.44 -14.28 52.35
CA GLN A 67 15.22 -13.08 51.52
C GLN A 67 15.98 -13.18 50.21
N ARG A 68 17.26 -13.60 50.23
CA ARG A 68 18.06 -13.78 49.01
C ARG A 68 17.49 -14.84 48.08
N GLU A 69 17.04 -15.98 48.62
CA GLU A 69 16.39 -17.02 47.82
C GLU A 69 15.09 -16.53 47.17
N GLN A 70 14.24 -15.85 47.94
CA GLN A 70 13.00 -15.27 47.39
C GLN A 70 13.27 -14.24 46.32
N LEU A 71 14.28 -13.37 46.51
CA LEU A 71 14.67 -12.39 45.50
C LEU A 71 15.19 -13.05 44.22
N LYS A 72 15.96 -14.14 44.32
CA LYS A 72 16.40 -14.92 43.16
C LYS A 72 15.22 -15.53 42.41
N LEU A 73 14.28 -16.14 43.13
CA LEU A 73 13.06 -16.71 42.54
C LEU A 73 12.20 -15.63 41.89
N LEU A 74 11.99 -14.49 42.56
CA LEU A 74 11.27 -13.34 42.01
C LEU A 74 11.96 -12.80 40.75
N GLY A 75 13.29 -12.71 40.77
CA GLY A 75 14.08 -12.31 39.60
C GLY A 75 13.92 -13.28 38.43
N ALA A 76 13.95 -14.59 38.68
CA ALA A 76 13.73 -15.61 37.66
C ALA A 76 12.31 -15.54 37.08
N VAL A 77 11.29 -15.39 37.93
CA VAL A 77 9.89 -15.23 37.49
C VAL A 77 9.72 -13.95 36.69
N ALA A 78 10.26 -12.82 37.15
CA ALA A 78 10.18 -11.54 36.44
C ALA A 78 10.89 -11.62 35.08
N GLY A 79 12.07 -12.24 35.02
CA GLY A 79 12.81 -12.49 33.78
C GLY A 79 12.01 -13.36 32.81
N GLY A 80 11.49 -14.50 33.28
CA GLY A 80 10.66 -15.39 32.46
C GLY A 80 9.39 -14.70 31.94
N THR A 81 8.71 -13.93 32.80
CA THR A 81 7.52 -13.17 32.40
C THR A 81 7.86 -12.12 31.34
N THR A 82 8.99 -11.43 31.48
CA THR A 82 9.46 -10.43 30.51
C THR A 82 9.72 -11.06 29.15
N ILE A 83 10.40 -12.21 29.12
CA ILE A 83 10.67 -12.96 27.88
C ILE A 83 9.35 -13.39 27.22
N LEU A 84 8.41 -13.91 28.00
CA LEU A 84 7.13 -14.38 27.48
C LEU A 84 6.30 -13.26 26.87
N VAL A 85 6.25 -12.08 27.52
CA VAL A 85 5.63 -10.87 26.97
C VAL A 85 6.32 -10.43 25.68
N PHE A 86 7.65 -10.44 25.66
CA PHE A 86 8.41 -10.05 24.47
C PHE A 86 8.14 -10.98 23.27
N LEU A 87 8.11 -12.29 23.51
CA LEU A 87 7.74 -13.28 22.50
C LEU A 87 6.30 -13.10 22.00
N LEU A 88 5.37 -12.79 22.89
CA LEU A 88 3.98 -12.49 22.53
C LEU A 88 3.91 -11.30 21.56
N VAL A 89 4.60 -10.20 21.89
CA VAL A 89 4.64 -8.99 21.07
C VAL A 89 5.19 -9.29 19.68
N ILE A 90 6.34 -9.98 19.60
CA ILE A 90 6.94 -10.37 18.32
C ILE A 90 5.99 -11.25 17.50
N SER A 91 5.35 -12.23 18.14
CA SER A 91 4.40 -13.13 17.46
C SER A 91 3.24 -12.34 16.87
N THR A 92 2.63 -11.44 17.64
CA THR A 92 1.55 -10.58 17.12
C THR A 92 2.01 -9.69 15.99
N ALA A 93 3.18 -9.03 16.11
CA ALA A 93 3.69 -8.17 15.06
C ALA A 93 3.91 -8.93 13.74
N SER A 94 4.47 -10.15 13.81
CA SER A 94 4.67 -11.02 12.64
C SER A 94 3.35 -11.44 11.99
N VAL A 95 2.32 -11.76 12.79
CA VAL A 95 0.99 -12.11 12.27
C VAL A 95 0.32 -10.91 11.58
N LEU A 96 0.45 -9.71 12.14
CA LEU A 96 -0.05 -8.50 11.49
C LEU A 96 0.69 -8.20 10.18
N SER A 97 2.01 -8.37 10.15
CA SER A 97 2.82 -8.16 8.94
C SER A 97 2.40 -9.10 7.82
N THR A 98 2.31 -10.40 8.11
CA THR A 98 1.91 -11.41 7.11
C THR A 98 0.49 -11.18 6.59
N ARG A 99 -0.43 -10.74 7.46
CA ARG A 99 -1.78 -10.33 7.02
C ARG A 99 -1.74 -9.14 6.08
N SER A 100 -0.92 -8.12 6.37
CA SER A 100 -0.78 -6.93 5.51
C SER A 100 -0.16 -7.26 4.15
N GLU A 101 0.83 -8.15 4.11
CA GLU A 101 1.43 -8.62 2.85
C GLU A 101 0.41 -9.41 2.02
N ALA A 102 -0.40 -10.25 2.67
CA ALA A 102 -1.44 -11.02 2.00
C ALA A 102 -2.52 -10.10 1.39
N THR A 103 -2.95 -9.05 2.10
CA THR A 103 -3.91 -8.08 1.57
C THR A 103 -3.35 -7.30 0.39
N LEU A 104 -2.08 -6.85 0.48
CA LEU A 104 -1.43 -6.15 -0.63
C LEU A 104 -1.31 -7.02 -1.88
N ARG A 105 -0.97 -8.30 -1.72
CA ARG A 105 -0.92 -9.25 -2.85
C ARG A 105 -2.29 -9.47 -3.48
N LEU A 106 -3.35 -9.55 -2.66
CA LEU A 106 -4.72 -9.66 -3.16
C LEU A 106 -5.14 -8.41 -3.94
N GLU A 107 -4.87 -7.21 -3.43
CA GLU A 107 -5.17 -5.96 -4.13
C GLU A 107 -4.43 -5.85 -5.47
N GLN A 108 -3.15 -6.26 -5.52
CA GLN A 108 -2.38 -6.30 -6.76
C GLN A 108 -2.98 -7.27 -7.78
N LEU A 109 -3.37 -8.47 -7.34
CA LEU A 109 -4.04 -9.45 -8.20
C LEU A 109 -5.40 -8.95 -8.69
N GLU A 110 -6.17 -8.28 -7.84
CA GLU A 110 -7.44 -7.68 -8.23
C GLU A 110 -7.26 -6.57 -9.28
N GLN A 111 -6.30 -5.68 -9.09
CA GLN A 111 -6.01 -4.62 -10.07
C GLN A 111 -5.56 -5.21 -11.42
N THR A 112 -4.72 -6.24 -11.42
CA THR A 112 -4.27 -6.88 -12.67
C THR A 112 -5.40 -7.59 -13.40
N THR A 113 -6.30 -8.28 -12.68
CA THR A 113 -7.47 -8.92 -13.29
C THR A 113 -8.46 -7.90 -13.84
N GLN A 114 -8.72 -6.80 -13.13
CA GLN A 114 -9.57 -5.71 -13.63
C GLN A 114 -9.00 -5.08 -14.92
N ARG A 115 -7.69 -4.83 -14.98
CA ARG A 115 -7.04 -4.32 -16.19
C ARG A 115 -7.20 -5.28 -17.37
N ARG A 116 -7.00 -6.58 -17.14
CA ARG A 116 -7.20 -7.62 -18.17
C ARG A 116 -8.65 -7.68 -18.66
N LEU A 117 -9.62 -7.57 -17.75
CA LEU A 117 -11.04 -7.53 -18.13
C LEU A 117 -11.37 -6.31 -18.99
N VAL A 118 -10.81 -5.14 -18.69
CA VAL A 118 -10.99 -3.93 -19.51
C VAL A 118 -10.38 -4.12 -20.89
N GLU A 119 -9.18 -4.71 -21.00
CA GLU A 119 -8.55 -4.99 -22.30
C GLU A 119 -9.35 -5.98 -23.13
N VAL A 120 -9.85 -7.07 -22.52
CA VAL A 120 -10.70 -8.06 -23.20
C VAL A 120 -11.98 -7.40 -23.69
N ARG A 121 -12.69 -6.63 -22.84
CA ARG A 121 -13.90 -5.90 -23.25
C ARG A 121 -13.66 -4.91 -24.38
N ARG A 122 -12.51 -4.21 -24.37
CA ARG A 122 -12.13 -3.33 -25.48
C ARG A 122 -11.93 -4.09 -26.78
N ARG A 123 -11.27 -5.26 -26.74
CA ARG A 123 -11.08 -6.12 -27.92
C ARG A 123 -12.41 -6.66 -28.43
N GLU A 124 -13.30 -7.11 -27.54
CA GLU A 124 -14.65 -7.56 -27.90
C GLU A 124 -15.47 -6.43 -28.53
N ALA A 125 -15.42 -5.22 -27.97
CA ALA A 125 -16.11 -4.07 -28.53
C ALA A 125 -15.58 -3.68 -29.92
N LEU A 126 -14.26 -3.74 -30.13
CA LEU A 126 -13.65 -3.50 -31.45
C LEU A 126 -14.05 -4.60 -32.45
N ALA A 127 -14.03 -5.87 -32.04
CA ALA A 127 -14.46 -6.98 -32.89
C ALA A 127 -15.94 -6.85 -33.28
N ALA A 128 -16.81 -6.45 -32.35
CA ALA A 128 -18.22 -6.19 -32.62
C ALA A 128 -18.42 -5.00 -33.58
N GLN A 129 -17.61 -3.95 -33.47
CA GLN A 129 -17.64 -2.82 -34.42
C GLN A 129 -17.21 -3.27 -35.81
N VAL A 130 -16.14 -4.05 -35.94
CA VAL A 130 -15.69 -4.59 -37.23
C VAL A 130 -16.78 -5.46 -37.85
N GLN A 131 -17.40 -6.36 -37.09
CA GLN A 131 -18.52 -7.18 -37.58
C GLN A 131 -19.74 -6.34 -37.99
N ALA A 132 -20.06 -5.26 -37.26
CA ALA A 132 -21.15 -4.36 -37.62
C ALA A 132 -20.85 -3.58 -38.91
N LEU A 133 -19.59 -3.20 -39.13
CA LEU A 133 -19.12 -2.58 -40.38
C LEU A 133 -19.22 -3.57 -41.56
N GLU A 134 -18.81 -4.83 -41.37
CA GLU A 134 -18.95 -5.87 -42.38
C GLU A 134 -20.43 -6.18 -42.71
N ALA A 135 -21.30 -6.24 -41.70
CA ALA A 135 -22.72 -6.53 -41.86
C ALA A 135 -23.53 -5.37 -42.45
N ALA A 136 -23.02 -4.13 -42.39
CA ALA A 136 -23.69 -2.95 -42.94
C ALA A 136 -23.60 -2.86 -44.47
N ASP A 137 -22.93 -3.81 -45.15
CA ASP A 137 -22.81 -3.91 -46.61
C ASP A 137 -22.40 -2.58 -47.27
N LEU A 138 -21.62 -1.77 -46.53
CA LEU A 138 -20.82 -0.70 -47.11
C LEU A 138 -19.77 -1.42 -47.94
N GLU A 139 -19.99 -1.46 -49.26
CA GLU A 139 -19.11 -2.02 -50.29
C GLU A 139 -17.64 -1.92 -49.85
N PRO A 140 -16.83 -2.99 -49.99
CA PRO A 140 -15.62 -3.14 -49.23
C PRO A 140 -14.63 -2.03 -49.59
N LEU A 141 -14.65 -0.95 -48.81
CA LEU A 141 -13.46 -0.17 -48.49
C LEU A 141 -12.52 -1.16 -47.80
N ARG A 142 -11.87 -2.01 -48.60
CA ARG A 142 -10.85 -2.95 -48.13
C ARG A 142 -9.89 -2.07 -47.35
N ALA A 143 -9.79 -2.28 -46.05
CA ALA A 143 -8.90 -1.49 -45.19
C ALA A 143 -7.47 -1.45 -45.76
N SER A 144 -7.07 -2.51 -46.48
CA SER A 144 -5.83 -2.57 -47.26
C SER A 144 -5.71 -1.53 -48.38
N ALA A 145 -6.78 -1.22 -49.11
CA ALA A 145 -6.79 -0.16 -50.13
C ALA A 145 -6.69 1.23 -49.49
N VAL A 146 -7.30 1.43 -48.32
CA VAL A 146 -7.17 2.69 -47.55
C VAL A 146 -5.76 2.86 -47.04
N LEU A 147 -5.18 1.82 -46.46
CA LEU A 147 -3.79 1.84 -45.98
C LEU A 147 -2.79 2.03 -47.12
N SER A 148 -3.01 1.42 -48.28
CA SER A 148 -2.15 1.58 -49.46
C SER A 148 -2.21 2.98 -50.06
N ASP A 149 -3.38 3.61 -50.10
CA ASP A 149 -3.51 4.99 -50.60
C ASP A 149 -2.90 6.00 -49.62
N LEU A 150 -2.99 5.74 -48.30
CA LEU A 150 -2.32 6.54 -47.27
C LEU A 150 -0.79 6.40 -47.31
N ASP A 151 -0.28 5.17 -47.51
CA ASP A 151 1.15 4.91 -47.64
C ASP A 151 1.75 5.60 -48.88
N TRP A 152 1.05 5.53 -50.01
CA TRP A 152 1.42 6.29 -51.20
C TRP A 152 1.41 7.80 -50.95
N ALA A 153 0.35 8.33 -50.31
CA ALA A 153 0.25 9.76 -50.03
C ALA A 153 1.37 10.23 -49.10
N ALA A 154 1.79 9.41 -48.13
CA ALA A 154 2.92 9.70 -47.25
C ALA A 154 4.27 9.65 -47.97
N GLY A 155 4.46 8.73 -48.92
CA GLY A 155 5.70 8.58 -49.69
C GLY A 155 5.87 9.60 -50.83
N ALA A 156 4.76 10.04 -51.45
CA ALA A 156 4.78 10.99 -52.56
C ALA A 156 4.86 12.46 -52.10
N LEU A 157 4.62 12.72 -50.81
CA LEU A 157 4.61 14.05 -50.22
C LEU A 157 5.99 14.71 -50.24
N ALA A 158 6.06 15.96 -50.69
CA ALA A 158 7.29 16.75 -50.58
C ALA A 158 7.62 17.00 -49.09
N PRO A 159 8.90 16.93 -48.68
CA PRO A 159 9.30 17.00 -47.27
C PRO A 159 8.97 18.34 -46.59
N GLU A 160 8.70 19.38 -47.36
CA GLU A 160 8.37 20.72 -46.87
C GLU A 160 6.85 20.94 -46.67
N VAL A 161 6.04 19.93 -47.00
CA VAL A 161 4.59 20.04 -47.05
C VAL A 161 3.95 19.26 -45.90
N SER A 162 3.00 19.90 -45.20
CA SER A 162 2.22 19.26 -44.14
C SER A 162 0.78 19.04 -44.61
N LEU A 163 0.29 17.82 -44.45
CA LEU A 163 -1.10 17.46 -44.71
C LEU A 163 -1.99 17.91 -43.55
N GLU A 164 -3.05 18.66 -43.85
CA GLU A 164 -4.00 19.09 -42.82
C GLU A 164 -5.16 18.10 -42.69
N ALA A 165 -5.61 17.50 -43.79
CA ALA A 165 -6.65 16.47 -43.80
C ALA A 165 -6.57 15.59 -45.05
N VAL A 166 -7.11 14.37 -44.95
CA VAL A 166 -7.23 13.41 -46.05
C VAL A 166 -8.69 12.95 -46.11
N TYR A 167 -9.26 13.00 -47.31
CA TYR A 167 -10.61 12.58 -47.62
C TYR A 167 -10.58 11.49 -48.68
N ARG A 168 -11.46 10.50 -48.56
CA ARG A 168 -11.62 9.47 -49.57
C ARG A 168 -13.09 9.30 -49.87
N GLU A 169 -13.42 9.34 -51.16
CA GLU A 169 -14.76 9.07 -51.67
C GLU A 169 -14.62 8.10 -52.84
N GLY A 170 -14.94 6.82 -52.61
CA GLY A 170 -14.75 5.74 -53.59
C GLY A 170 -13.30 5.62 -54.07
N ALA A 171 -13.10 5.81 -55.38
CA ALA A 171 -11.81 5.77 -56.06
C ALA A 171 -11.10 7.14 -56.14
N LEU A 172 -11.55 8.13 -55.38
CA LEU A 172 -10.92 9.45 -55.32
C LEU A 172 -10.30 9.65 -53.93
N LEU A 173 -9.03 10.02 -53.92
CA LEU A 173 -8.32 10.48 -52.73
C LEU A 173 -8.17 12.00 -52.85
N ALA A 174 -8.68 12.75 -51.89
CA ALA A 174 -8.52 14.19 -51.84
C ALA A 174 -7.72 14.59 -50.60
N VAL A 175 -6.76 15.50 -50.77
CA VAL A 175 -5.84 15.88 -49.71
C VAL A 175 -5.84 17.39 -49.55
N GLU A 176 -5.97 17.86 -48.31
CA GLU A 176 -5.91 19.28 -47.99
C GLU A 176 -4.50 19.69 -47.61
N VAL A 177 -3.97 20.65 -48.35
CA VAL A 177 -2.60 21.12 -48.18
C VAL A 177 -2.55 22.64 -48.18
N ARG A 178 -1.68 23.18 -47.32
CA ARG A 178 -1.38 24.61 -47.28
C ARG A 178 -0.39 25.01 -48.38
N GLY A 179 -0.71 26.08 -49.10
CA GLY A 179 0.10 26.60 -50.20
C GLY A 179 -0.42 26.18 -51.57
N ASP A 180 -0.07 26.98 -52.58
CA ASP A 180 -0.61 26.86 -53.94
C ASP A 180 0.19 25.94 -54.87
N GLN A 181 1.29 25.38 -54.35
CA GLN A 181 2.16 24.47 -55.09
C GLN A 181 1.72 23.02 -54.89
N THR A 182 1.99 22.17 -55.89
CA THR A 182 1.68 20.74 -55.80
C THR A 182 2.33 20.11 -54.57
N PRO A 183 1.59 19.36 -53.74
CA PRO A 183 2.14 18.73 -52.55
C PRO A 183 3.00 17.50 -52.87
N PHE A 184 2.88 16.96 -54.09
CA PHE A 184 3.53 15.73 -54.48
C PHE A 184 4.79 15.99 -55.31
N ALA A 185 5.93 15.42 -54.89
CA ALA A 185 7.22 15.61 -55.54
C ALA A 185 7.43 14.68 -56.77
N ALA A 186 6.75 13.53 -56.78
CA ALA A 186 6.70 12.60 -57.90
C ALA A 186 5.30 12.00 -57.97
N ALA A 187 4.50 12.44 -58.95
CA ALA A 187 3.15 11.94 -59.14
C ALA A 187 3.12 10.96 -60.32
N ASP A 188 3.08 9.66 -60.01
CA ASP A 188 2.72 8.58 -60.91
C ASP A 188 1.20 8.54 -61.18
N ARG A 189 0.43 9.33 -60.42
CA ARG A 189 -1.04 9.47 -60.51
C ARG A 189 -1.42 10.86 -60.99
N THR A 190 -2.57 10.99 -61.63
CA THR A 190 -3.09 12.29 -62.06
C THR A 190 -3.52 13.09 -60.84
N VAL A 191 -2.92 14.27 -60.66
CA VAL A 191 -3.21 15.21 -59.58
C VAL A 191 -3.97 16.40 -60.15
N GLN A 192 -5.10 16.74 -59.55
CA GLN A 192 -5.92 17.88 -59.92
C GLN A 192 -6.14 18.79 -58.71
N ARG A 193 -5.87 20.09 -58.86
CA ARG A 193 -6.18 21.08 -57.84
C ARG A 193 -7.64 21.51 -57.96
N SER A 194 -8.29 21.81 -56.84
CA SER A 194 -9.57 22.51 -56.84
C SER A 194 -9.45 23.92 -57.40
N ASP A 195 -10.52 24.41 -58.05
CA ASP A 195 -10.58 25.78 -58.59
C ASP A 195 -10.69 26.85 -57.49
N ALA A 196 -11.18 26.45 -56.31
CA ALA A 196 -11.33 27.31 -55.15
C ALA A 196 -10.56 26.75 -53.94
N GLN A 197 -10.11 27.67 -53.08
CA GLN A 197 -9.53 27.33 -51.77
C GLN A 197 -10.62 26.80 -50.85
N VAL A 198 -10.29 25.77 -50.07
CA VAL A 198 -11.19 25.24 -49.02
C VAL A 198 -11.23 26.19 -47.82
N ARG A 199 -10.06 26.71 -47.45
CA ARG A 199 -9.87 27.74 -46.41
C ARG A 199 -8.68 28.61 -46.79
N ARG A 200 -8.52 29.78 -46.15
CA ARG A 200 -7.48 30.75 -46.51
C ARG A 200 -6.10 30.10 -46.57
N GLY A 201 -5.53 30.02 -47.77
CA GLY A 201 -4.21 29.44 -48.02
C GLY A 201 -4.16 27.91 -48.06
N VAL A 202 -5.29 27.21 -48.06
CA VAL A 202 -5.39 25.74 -48.14
C VAL A 202 -6.20 25.35 -49.37
N TRP A 203 -5.61 24.45 -50.15
CA TRP A 203 -6.17 23.96 -51.39
C TRP A 203 -6.46 22.46 -51.28
N LEU A 204 -7.48 22.02 -52.01
CA LEU A 204 -7.80 20.61 -52.12
C LEU A 204 -7.12 20.06 -53.37
N TRP A 205 -6.40 18.96 -53.19
CA TRP A 205 -5.73 18.24 -54.27
C TRP A 205 -6.39 16.86 -54.41
N GLY A 206 -7.10 16.66 -55.51
CA GLY A 206 -7.68 15.37 -55.89
C GLY A 206 -6.65 14.52 -56.62
N VAL A 207 -6.56 13.25 -56.24
CA VAL A 207 -5.72 12.24 -56.85
C VAL A 207 -6.59 11.05 -57.22
N THR A 208 -6.45 10.54 -58.45
CA THR A 208 -7.08 9.29 -58.84
C THR A 208 -6.51 8.15 -58.00
N ALA A 209 -7.35 7.39 -57.29
CA ALA A 209 -6.87 6.24 -56.50
C ALA A 209 -6.28 5.17 -57.41
N SER A 210 -5.41 4.34 -56.85
CA SER A 210 -4.82 3.21 -57.58
C SER A 210 -5.93 2.30 -58.13
N PRO A 211 -5.80 1.75 -59.36
CA PRO A 211 -6.67 0.65 -59.75
C PRO A 211 -6.56 -0.47 -58.70
N PRO A 212 -7.67 -1.14 -58.35
CA PRO A 212 -7.64 -2.23 -57.38
C PRO A 212 -6.59 -3.26 -57.84
N PRO A 213 -5.80 -3.83 -56.92
CA PRO A 213 -4.85 -4.88 -57.28
C PRO A 213 -5.61 -5.98 -58.02
N ALA A 214 -5.10 -6.36 -59.19
CA ALA A 214 -5.70 -7.39 -60.04
C ALA A 214 -6.00 -8.62 -59.18
N GLU A 215 -7.26 -9.07 -59.17
CA GLU A 215 -7.63 -10.30 -58.53
C GLU A 215 -6.75 -11.42 -59.07
N ILE A 216 -5.91 -11.98 -58.19
CA ILE A 216 -5.25 -13.25 -58.45
C ILE A 216 -6.38 -14.27 -58.46
N GLN A 217 -6.89 -14.58 -59.65
CA GLN A 217 -7.80 -15.71 -59.83
C GLN A 217 -7.05 -17.00 -59.44
N PRO A 218 -7.70 -17.91 -58.71
CA PRO A 218 -7.09 -19.14 -58.20
C PRO A 218 -6.68 -20.11 -59.31
#